data_AF-A0A949I901-F1
#
_entry.id   AF-A0A949I901-F1
#
_cell.length_a   1.000
_cell.length_b   1.000
_cell.length_c   1.000
_cell.angle_alpha   90.00
_cell.angle_beta   90.00
_cell.angle_gamma   90.00
#
_symmetry.space_group_name_H-M   'P 1'
#
loop_
_entity.id
_entity.type
_entity.pdbx_description
1 polymer ?
#
loop_
_entity_poly.entity_id
_entity_poly.type
_entity_poly.pdbx_seq_one_letter_code
_entity_poly.pdbx_strand_id
1 'polypeptide(L)'
;APYESKLTEVLAHTEGVLYRRGNFNGTWDQLICDALMEVRDAEIAFSPGFRWGTTLLPGQAITREMLMDQTAITYPTSTLTDMTGEFIKTVLEDVADNLFNPDPYYQQGGDMVRVGGLHYRIDPQAAAGQRISDMRLNGKPLDATRKYKVAGWAPVSEEARNAGGPPIWDVVETWLRAHRTVGPRALNTPAVSGAQRNPGMGA
;
A
#
# COMPACT_ATOMS: atom_id res chain seq x y z
N ALA A 1 0.86 -10.54 -31.06
CA ALA A 1 0.88 -11.71 -30.14
C ALA A 1 -0.51 -11.97 -29.55
N PRO A 2 -0.88 -13.18 -29.07
CA PRO A 2 -2.24 -13.52 -28.65
C PRO A 2 -2.86 -12.67 -27.52
N TYR A 3 -2.03 -12.05 -26.67
CA TYR A 3 -2.47 -11.20 -25.56
C TYR A 3 -2.19 -9.71 -25.76
N GLU A 4 -1.65 -9.33 -26.91
CA GLU A 4 -1.23 -7.95 -27.19
C GLU A 4 -2.38 -6.96 -27.01
N SER A 5 -3.54 -7.23 -27.60
CA SER A 5 -4.72 -6.36 -27.47
C SER A 5 -5.20 -6.19 -26.03
N LYS A 6 -5.00 -7.20 -25.16
CA LYS A 6 -5.35 -7.10 -23.74
C LYS A 6 -4.32 -6.27 -22.98
N LEU A 7 -3.04 -6.49 -23.23
CA LEU A 7 -1.94 -5.82 -22.52
C LEU A 7 -1.84 -4.34 -22.89
N THR A 8 -2.07 -4.00 -24.16
CA THR A 8 -2.02 -2.63 -24.66
C THR A 8 -3.31 -1.84 -24.41
N GLU A 9 -4.32 -2.44 -23.78
CA GLU A 9 -5.56 -1.73 -23.47
C GLU A 9 -5.28 -0.55 -22.54
N VAL A 10 -5.70 0.64 -22.95
CA VAL A 10 -5.59 1.87 -22.14
C VAL A 10 -6.74 1.91 -21.13
N LEU A 11 -6.38 1.92 -19.84
CA LEU A 11 -7.33 1.96 -18.73
C LEU A 11 -7.63 3.41 -18.33
N ALA A 12 -6.59 4.23 -18.21
CA ALA A 12 -6.64 5.64 -17.84
C ALA A 12 -5.39 6.40 -18.35
N HIS A 13 -5.27 7.69 -18.05
CA HIS A 13 -4.05 8.49 -18.21
C HIS A 13 -3.65 9.10 -16.88
N THR A 14 -2.35 9.34 -16.65
CA THR A 14 -1.89 10.04 -15.44
C THR A 14 -1.45 11.47 -15.75
N GLU A 15 -1.75 12.41 -14.86
CA GLU A 15 -1.27 13.79 -14.91
C GLU A 15 -0.11 14.04 -13.92
N GLY A 16 0.22 13.05 -13.09
CA GLY A 16 1.34 13.08 -12.15
C GLY A 16 2.38 12.01 -12.46
N VAL A 17 3.51 12.05 -11.75
CA VAL A 17 4.45 10.92 -11.77
C VAL A 17 3.86 9.79 -10.92
N LEU A 18 3.83 8.57 -11.47
CA LEU A 18 3.46 7.36 -10.75
C LEU A 18 4.70 6.48 -10.58
N TYR A 19 5.20 6.38 -9.35
CA TYR A 19 6.38 5.56 -9.02
C TYR A 19 6.08 4.60 -7.88
N ARG A 20 6.80 3.47 -7.87
CA ARG A 20 6.62 2.38 -6.92
C ARG A 20 7.55 2.45 -5.69
N ARG A 21 8.85 2.66 -5.89
CA ARG A 21 9.84 2.52 -4.80
C ARG A 21 9.80 3.68 -3.81
N GLY A 22 9.67 3.35 -2.54
CA GLY A 22 9.83 4.24 -1.39
C GLY A 22 9.77 3.43 -0.09
N ASN A 23 10.38 3.92 1.00
CA ASN A 23 10.39 3.17 2.27
C ASN A 23 8.99 3.02 2.88
N PHE A 24 8.14 4.05 2.71
CA PHE A 24 6.80 4.09 3.29
C PHE A 24 5.68 4.10 2.26
N ASN A 25 5.89 4.77 1.12
CA ASN A 25 4.88 4.92 0.08
C ASN A 25 5.50 5.35 -1.26
N GLY A 26 4.77 5.09 -2.34
CA GLY A 26 4.99 5.61 -3.69
C GLY A 26 3.67 6.07 -4.29
N THR A 27 3.69 6.95 -5.31
CA THR A 27 2.43 7.48 -5.88
C THR A 27 1.62 6.40 -6.58
N TRP A 28 2.28 5.33 -7.04
CA TRP A 28 1.58 4.18 -7.58
C TRP A 28 0.87 3.39 -6.48
N ASP A 29 1.53 3.20 -5.36
CA ASP A 29 1.00 2.48 -4.21
C ASP A 29 -0.16 3.23 -3.58
N GLN A 30 -0.06 4.56 -3.53
CA GLN A 30 -1.16 5.41 -3.09
C GLN A 30 -2.42 5.15 -3.92
N LEU A 31 -2.30 5.12 -5.24
CA LEU A 31 -3.42 4.80 -6.12
C LEU A 31 -3.97 3.39 -5.89
N ILE A 32 -3.11 2.39 -5.66
CA ILE A 32 -3.57 1.04 -5.31
C ILE A 32 -4.37 1.06 -4.00
N CYS A 33 -3.91 1.79 -2.99
CA CYS A 33 -4.63 1.98 -1.74
C CYS A 33 -5.97 2.71 -1.96
N ASP A 34 -6.00 3.74 -2.80
CA ASP A 34 -7.23 4.47 -3.13
C ASP A 34 -8.25 3.55 -3.83
N ALA A 35 -7.78 2.76 -4.80
CA ALA A 35 -8.60 1.78 -5.50
C ALA A 35 -9.14 0.70 -4.56
N LEU A 36 -8.31 0.19 -3.64
CA LEU A 36 -8.75 -0.76 -2.61
C LEU A 36 -9.84 -0.14 -1.73
N MET A 37 -9.64 1.07 -1.22
CA MET A 37 -10.61 1.73 -0.34
C MET A 37 -11.94 2.00 -1.07
N GLU A 38 -11.89 2.54 -2.28
CA GLU A 38 -13.09 2.93 -3.01
C GLU A 38 -13.87 1.72 -3.54
N VAL A 39 -13.20 0.78 -4.23
CA VAL A 39 -13.88 -0.35 -4.88
C VAL A 39 -14.31 -1.41 -3.86
N ARG A 40 -13.59 -1.55 -2.74
CA ARG A 40 -13.94 -2.51 -1.67
C ARG A 40 -14.72 -1.87 -0.52
N ASP A 41 -15.05 -0.58 -0.60
CA ASP A 41 -15.75 0.19 0.43
C ASP A 41 -15.06 0.05 1.80
N ALA A 42 -13.74 0.26 1.86
CA ALA A 42 -12.91 0.10 3.06
C ALA A 42 -12.50 1.45 3.67
N GLU A 43 -12.35 1.48 4.99
CA GLU A 43 -11.89 2.67 5.73
C GLU A 43 -10.37 2.84 5.65
N ILE A 44 -9.65 1.73 5.58
CA ILE A 44 -8.18 1.65 5.57
C ILE A 44 -7.77 0.65 4.50
N ALA A 45 -6.63 0.89 3.86
CA ALA A 45 -6.02 -0.08 2.95
C ALA A 45 -4.58 -0.42 3.34
N PHE A 46 -4.20 -1.68 3.13
CA PHE A 46 -2.84 -2.18 3.22
C PHE A 46 -2.38 -2.74 1.88
N SER A 47 -1.32 -2.18 1.33
CA SER A 47 -0.68 -2.65 0.10
C SER A 47 0.78 -3.06 0.43
N PRO A 48 1.24 -4.24 0.02
CA PRO A 48 2.56 -4.75 0.39
C PRO A 48 3.66 -3.85 -0.14
N GLY A 49 4.77 -3.77 0.59
CA GLY A 49 5.92 -2.92 0.26
C GLY A 49 6.83 -3.48 -0.84
N PHE A 50 6.27 -4.02 -1.92
CA PHE A 50 7.07 -4.57 -3.02
C PHE A 50 7.92 -3.52 -3.71
N ARG A 51 9.16 -3.90 -4.05
CA ARG A 51 10.19 -3.03 -4.65
C ARG A 51 10.23 -3.05 -6.18
N TRP A 52 9.53 -4.01 -6.81
CA TRP A 52 9.44 -4.14 -8.26
C TRP A 52 8.23 -3.36 -8.80
N GLY A 53 8.37 -2.83 -10.01
CA GLY A 53 7.34 -2.07 -10.71
C GLY A 53 7.94 -0.99 -11.61
N THR A 54 7.17 -0.57 -12.62
CA THR A 54 7.53 0.51 -13.55
C THR A 54 7.14 1.89 -13.03
N THR A 55 7.67 2.94 -13.65
CA THR A 55 7.35 4.35 -13.36
C THR A 55 6.71 4.99 -14.58
N LEU A 56 5.65 5.77 -14.37
CA LEU A 56 4.98 6.55 -15.41
C LEU A 56 5.18 8.05 -15.18
N LEU A 57 5.38 8.77 -16.27
CA LEU A 57 5.49 10.23 -16.33
C LEU A 57 4.13 10.87 -16.58
N PRO A 58 3.96 12.16 -16.22
CA PRO A 58 2.76 12.93 -16.57
C PRO A 58 2.43 12.85 -18.05
N GLY A 59 1.16 12.68 -18.38
CA GLY A 59 0.61 12.54 -19.73
C GLY A 59 0.65 11.12 -20.30
N GLN A 60 1.32 10.16 -19.64
CA GLN A 60 1.36 8.78 -20.13
C GLN A 60 0.03 8.06 -19.91
N ALA A 61 -0.31 7.20 -20.87
CA ALA A 61 -1.40 6.23 -20.72
C ALA A 61 -1.01 5.16 -19.69
N ILE A 62 -1.95 4.79 -18.84
CA ILE A 62 -1.88 3.62 -17.97
C ILE A 62 -2.51 2.46 -18.73
N THR A 63 -1.67 1.55 -19.24
CA THR A 63 -2.14 0.34 -19.91
C THR A 63 -2.37 -0.81 -18.92
N ARG A 64 -3.06 -1.87 -19.36
CA ARG A 64 -3.18 -3.10 -18.58
C ARG A 64 -1.82 -3.72 -18.29
N GLU A 65 -0.88 -3.69 -19.23
CA GLU A 65 0.51 -4.15 -19.01
C GLU A 65 1.16 -3.41 -17.83
N MET A 66 1.06 -2.08 -17.80
CA MET A 66 1.63 -1.25 -16.74
C MET A 66 0.95 -1.47 -15.38
N LEU A 67 -0.33 -1.86 -15.36
CA LEU A 67 -0.99 -2.33 -14.13
C LEU A 67 -0.40 -3.68 -13.70
N MET A 68 -0.24 -4.62 -14.62
CA MET A 68 0.34 -5.93 -14.32
C MET A 68 1.77 -5.81 -13.78
N ASP A 69 2.57 -4.87 -14.28
CA ASP A 69 3.90 -4.54 -13.74
C ASP A 69 3.90 -4.19 -12.24
N GLN A 70 2.76 -3.88 -11.63
CA GLN A 70 2.64 -3.53 -10.21
C GLN A 70 2.00 -4.65 -9.37
N THR A 71 1.15 -5.47 -9.99
CA THR A 71 0.21 -6.34 -9.26
C THR A 71 0.29 -7.82 -9.64
N ALA A 72 1.03 -8.17 -10.68
CA ALA A 72 1.09 -9.55 -11.20
C ALA A 72 1.90 -10.49 -10.30
N ILE A 73 1.24 -11.02 -9.28
CA ILE A 73 1.75 -12.10 -8.43
C ILE A 73 0.86 -13.34 -8.54
N THR A 74 1.37 -14.50 -8.11
CA THR A 74 0.64 -15.77 -8.15
C THR A 74 -0.42 -15.94 -7.06
N TYR A 75 -0.43 -15.04 -6.06
CA TYR A 75 -1.38 -15.01 -4.95
C TYR A 75 -2.04 -13.60 -4.84
N PRO A 76 -2.71 -13.12 -5.90
CA PRO A 76 -3.10 -11.72 -6.07
C PRO A 76 -4.37 -11.31 -5.31
N THR A 77 -4.99 -12.24 -4.58
CA THR A 77 -6.30 -12.06 -3.97
C THR A 77 -6.32 -10.81 -3.10
N SER A 78 -7.35 -9.98 -3.27
CA SER A 78 -7.61 -8.84 -2.40
C SER A 78 -8.62 -9.19 -1.31
N THR A 79 -8.30 -8.83 -0.06
CA THR A 79 -9.06 -9.13 1.14
C THR A 79 -9.86 -7.92 1.61
N LEU A 80 -10.91 -8.17 2.39
CA LEU A 80 -11.65 -7.16 3.12
C LEU A 80 -11.97 -7.74 4.50
N THR A 81 -11.43 -7.16 5.55
CA THR A 81 -11.44 -7.77 6.89
C THR A 81 -11.66 -6.72 7.96
N ASP A 82 -12.50 -7.04 8.95
CA ASP A 82 -12.65 -6.20 10.13
C ASP A 82 -11.48 -6.41 11.08
N MET A 83 -10.74 -5.34 11.38
CA MET A 83 -9.60 -5.33 12.29
C MET A 83 -9.84 -4.35 13.43
N THR A 84 -9.50 -4.73 14.67
CA THR A 84 -9.51 -3.76 15.77
C THR A 84 -8.40 -2.73 15.60
N GLY A 85 -8.57 -1.53 16.16
CA GLY A 85 -7.51 -0.51 16.14
C GLY A 85 -6.20 -1.01 16.78
N GLU A 86 -6.30 -1.84 17.83
CA GLU A 86 -5.15 -2.51 18.44
C GLU A 86 -4.47 -3.47 17.46
N PHE A 87 -5.25 -4.31 16.76
CA PHE A 87 -4.68 -5.26 15.80
C PHE A 87 -4.02 -4.56 14.60
N ILE A 88 -4.60 -3.44 14.15
CA ILE A 88 -3.98 -2.55 13.15
C ILE A 88 -2.60 -2.08 13.63
N LYS A 89 -2.48 -1.63 14.90
CA LYS A 89 -1.18 -1.26 15.48
C LYS A 89 -0.20 -2.43 15.43
N THR A 90 -0.65 -3.62 15.84
CA THR A 90 0.18 -4.83 15.87
C THR A 90 0.73 -5.16 14.49
N VAL A 91 -0.09 -5.10 13.44
CA VAL A 91 0.36 -5.32 12.05
C VAL A 91 1.43 -4.32 11.64
N LEU A 92 1.24 -3.03 11.94
CA LEU A 92 2.23 -2.00 11.60
C LEU A 92 3.54 -2.15 12.39
N GLU A 93 3.46 -2.52 13.67
CA GLU A 93 4.64 -2.78 14.51
C GLU A 93 5.43 -3.99 14.04
N ASP A 94 4.75 -5.07 13.65
CA ASP A 94 5.39 -6.31 13.17
C ASP A 94 6.18 -6.05 11.88
N VAL A 95 5.59 -5.33 10.92
CA VAL A 95 6.28 -4.93 9.69
C VAL A 95 7.44 -3.98 9.99
N ALA A 96 7.24 -3.03 10.91
CA ALA A 96 8.30 -2.11 11.32
C ALA A 96 9.45 -2.82 12.02
N ASP A 97 9.18 -3.86 12.82
CA ASP A 97 10.21 -4.63 13.49
C ASP A 97 11.02 -5.48 12.54
N ASN A 98 10.40 -6.06 11.52
CA ASN A 98 11.15 -6.73 10.47
C ASN A 98 12.09 -5.78 9.72
N LEU A 99 11.58 -4.61 9.34
CA LEU A 99 12.33 -3.68 8.50
C LEU A 99 13.43 -2.93 9.25
N PHE A 100 13.12 -2.44 10.45
CA PHE A 100 14.01 -1.61 11.25
C PHE A 100 14.63 -2.39 12.41
N ASN A 101 14.77 -3.72 12.24
CA ASN A 101 15.50 -4.52 13.21
C ASN A 101 16.97 -4.03 13.26
N PRO A 102 17.54 -3.76 14.45
CA PRO A 102 18.93 -3.36 14.57
C PRO A 102 19.90 -4.45 14.13
N ASP A 103 19.50 -5.72 14.21
CA ASP A 103 20.28 -6.84 13.71
C ASP A 103 19.88 -7.17 12.25
N PRO A 104 20.79 -6.98 11.27
CA PRO A 104 20.49 -7.24 9.86
C PRO A 104 20.15 -8.70 9.56
N TYR A 105 20.50 -9.66 10.42
CA TYR A 105 20.12 -11.06 10.24
C TYR A 105 18.61 -11.31 10.37
N TYR A 106 17.88 -10.41 11.03
CA TYR A 106 16.42 -10.49 11.15
C TYR A 106 15.67 -9.69 10.08
N GLN A 107 16.38 -8.91 9.26
CA GLN A 107 15.76 -8.13 8.18
C GLN A 107 15.47 -9.02 6.96
N GLN A 108 14.22 -9.03 6.50
CA GLN A 108 13.79 -9.88 5.37
C GLN A 108 13.75 -9.14 4.02
N GLY A 109 14.18 -7.89 3.98
CA GLY A 109 14.41 -7.15 2.72
C GLY A 109 13.16 -6.54 2.07
N GLY A 110 12.07 -6.37 2.82
CA GLY A 110 10.89 -5.60 2.41
C GLY A 110 11.02 -4.10 2.68
N ASP A 111 9.97 -3.34 2.35
CA ASP A 111 9.73 -1.98 2.83
C ASP A 111 8.45 -1.96 3.69
N MET A 112 8.09 -0.84 4.33
CA MET A 112 6.86 -0.78 5.14
C MET A 112 5.63 -1.14 4.30
N VAL A 113 4.60 -1.70 4.94
CA VAL A 113 3.28 -1.80 4.31
C VAL A 113 2.77 -0.38 3.99
N ARG A 114 2.23 -0.20 2.78
CA ARG A 114 1.65 1.07 2.33
C ARG A 114 0.26 1.18 2.90
N VAL A 115 -0.04 2.34 3.45
CA VAL A 115 -1.26 2.56 4.23
C VAL A 115 -2.14 3.60 3.55
N GLY A 116 -3.38 3.23 3.24
CA GLY A 116 -4.45 4.15 2.81
C GLY A 116 -5.36 4.52 3.99
N GLY A 117 -5.86 5.77 4.01
CA GLY A 117 -6.86 6.26 4.97
C GLY A 117 -6.33 6.56 6.38
N LEU A 118 -5.37 5.79 6.87
CA LEU A 118 -4.78 5.92 8.20
C LEU A 118 -3.46 6.70 8.17
N HIS A 119 -3.37 7.76 8.97
CA HIS A 119 -2.12 8.45 9.27
C HIS A 119 -1.53 7.90 10.56
N TYR A 120 -0.19 7.89 10.68
CA TYR A 120 0.50 7.48 11.88
C TYR A 120 1.88 8.14 11.98
N ARG A 121 2.47 8.07 13.17
CA ARG A 121 3.87 8.41 13.42
C ARG A 121 4.68 7.13 13.58
N ILE A 122 5.90 7.15 13.05
CA ILE A 122 6.88 6.08 13.25
C ILE A 122 8.19 6.63 13.80
N ASP A 123 8.75 5.95 14.81
CA ASP A 123 10.15 6.11 15.24
C ASP A 123 10.92 4.80 14.96
N PRO A 124 11.70 4.74 13.87
CA PRO A 124 12.46 3.54 13.51
C PRO A 124 13.49 3.10 14.56
N GLN A 125 13.94 4.03 15.42
CA GLN A 125 14.96 3.76 16.44
C GLN A 125 14.36 3.32 17.79
N ALA A 126 13.04 3.40 17.95
CA ALA A 126 12.38 2.92 19.14
C ALA A 126 12.44 1.38 19.25
N ALA A 127 12.25 0.88 20.47
CA ALA A 127 12.20 -0.54 20.74
C ALA A 127 11.03 -1.22 20.00
N ALA A 128 11.17 -2.53 19.76
CA ALA A 128 10.11 -3.34 19.16
C ALA A 128 8.77 -3.17 19.91
N GLY A 129 7.68 -3.00 19.16
CA GLY A 129 6.34 -2.76 19.69
C GLY A 129 6.06 -1.32 20.15
N GLN A 130 7.05 -0.43 20.07
CA GLN A 130 6.94 0.99 20.43
C GLN A 130 7.29 1.93 19.28
N ARG A 131 7.39 1.43 18.03
CA ARG A 131 7.75 2.26 16.88
C ARG A 131 6.56 3.06 16.36
N ILE A 132 5.34 2.57 16.50
CA ILE A 132 4.12 3.14 15.91
C ILE A 132 3.32 3.91 16.97
N SER A 133 2.96 5.15 16.64
CA SER A 133 2.18 6.04 17.52
C SER A 133 1.26 6.98 16.73
N ASP A 134 0.39 7.72 17.43
CA ASP A 134 -0.50 8.75 16.86
C ASP A 134 -1.28 8.29 15.61
N MET A 135 -1.83 7.06 15.68
CA MET A 135 -2.66 6.52 14.61
C MET A 135 -3.98 7.30 14.53
N ARG A 136 -4.27 7.86 13.35
CA ARG A 136 -5.43 8.71 13.11
C ARG A 136 -6.14 8.35 11.82
N LEU A 137 -7.45 8.14 11.91
CA LEU A 137 -8.34 7.96 10.78
C LEU A 137 -9.24 9.18 10.67
N ASN A 138 -9.24 9.86 9.52
CA ASN A 138 -10.01 11.10 9.30
C ASN A 138 -9.74 12.17 10.37
N GLY A 139 -8.46 12.33 10.75
CA GLY A 139 -8.00 13.29 11.76
C GLY A 139 -8.28 12.91 13.22
N LYS A 140 -9.07 11.85 13.46
CA LYS A 140 -9.42 11.39 14.81
C LYS A 140 -8.51 10.25 15.27
N PRO A 141 -8.09 10.21 16.55
CA PRO A 141 -7.36 9.07 17.08
C PRO A 141 -8.09 7.75 16.83
N LEU A 142 -7.34 6.72 16.45
CA LEU A 142 -7.88 5.38 16.25
C LEU A 142 -8.25 4.77 17.62
N ASP A 143 -9.52 4.43 17.80
CA ASP A 143 -9.99 3.66 18.96
C ASP A 143 -9.44 2.23 18.87
N ALA A 144 -8.78 1.77 19.93
CA ALA A 144 -8.13 0.46 19.99
C ALA A 144 -9.10 -0.72 19.90
N THR A 145 -10.32 -0.57 20.43
CA THR A 145 -11.31 -1.65 20.56
C THR A 145 -12.31 -1.67 19.41
N ARG A 146 -12.53 -0.53 18.75
CA ARG A 146 -13.39 -0.44 17.56
C ARG A 146 -12.82 -1.27 16.42
N LYS A 147 -13.71 -1.94 15.68
CA LYS A 147 -13.39 -2.59 14.41
C LYS A 147 -13.48 -1.61 13.25
N TYR A 148 -12.50 -1.68 12.37
CA TYR A 148 -12.41 -0.93 11.12
C TYR A 148 -12.35 -1.90 9.96
N LYS A 149 -13.00 -1.55 8.85
CA LYS A 149 -12.96 -2.37 7.65
C LYS A 149 -11.69 -2.06 6.88
N VAL A 150 -10.79 -3.06 6.78
CA VAL A 150 -9.46 -2.93 6.17
C VAL A 150 -9.40 -3.77 4.89
N ALA A 151 -9.09 -3.12 3.78
CA ALA A 151 -8.80 -3.80 2.52
C ALA A 151 -7.30 -4.12 2.42
N GLY A 152 -6.97 -5.33 1.96
CA GLY A 152 -5.59 -5.75 1.74
C GLY A 152 -5.45 -6.53 0.45
N TRP A 153 -4.23 -6.92 0.10
CA TRP A 153 -3.98 -7.91 -0.95
C TRP A 153 -2.66 -8.63 -0.75
N ALA A 154 -2.41 -9.64 -1.60
CA ALA A 154 -1.27 -10.54 -1.50
C ALA A 154 -1.22 -11.35 -0.18
N PRO A 155 -2.35 -11.89 0.32
CA PRO A 155 -2.31 -12.63 1.55
C PRO A 155 -1.57 -13.96 1.33
N VAL A 156 -0.72 -14.33 2.28
CA VAL A 156 0.05 -15.58 2.23
C VAL A 156 -0.57 -16.70 3.09
N SER A 157 -1.60 -16.39 3.88
CA SER A 157 -2.27 -17.38 4.73
C SER A 157 -3.22 -18.28 3.94
N GLU A 158 -3.32 -19.55 4.35
CA GLU A 158 -4.22 -20.51 3.71
C GLU A 158 -5.68 -20.10 3.87
N GLU A 159 -6.04 -19.50 5.01
CA GLU A 159 -7.38 -19.00 5.29
C GLU A 159 -7.78 -17.93 4.27
N ALA A 160 -6.87 -17.02 3.93
CA ALA A 160 -7.15 -15.96 2.96
C ALA A 160 -7.18 -16.50 1.51
N ARG A 161 -6.37 -17.51 1.20
CA ARG A 161 -6.49 -18.25 -0.07
C ARG A 161 -7.89 -18.87 -0.22
N ASN A 162 -8.43 -19.42 0.86
CA ASN A 162 -9.73 -20.09 0.87
C ASN A 162 -10.91 -19.12 0.96
N ALA A 163 -10.75 -17.95 1.60
CA ALA A 163 -11.77 -16.92 1.72
C ALA A 163 -12.18 -16.33 0.35
N GLY A 164 -11.27 -16.38 -0.63
CA GLY A 164 -11.50 -15.84 -1.95
C GLY A 164 -11.50 -14.30 -1.99
N GLY A 165 -11.71 -13.76 -3.19
CA GLY A 165 -11.70 -12.32 -3.45
C GLY A 165 -11.20 -12.04 -4.87
N PRO A 166 -11.58 -10.92 -5.49
CA PRO A 166 -11.04 -10.55 -6.78
C PRO A 166 -9.51 -10.36 -6.66
N PRO A 167 -8.75 -10.71 -7.69
CA PRO A 167 -7.33 -10.34 -7.74
C PRO A 167 -7.20 -8.82 -7.72
N ILE A 168 -6.11 -8.31 -7.15
CA ILE A 168 -5.89 -6.87 -6.99
C ILE A 168 -5.96 -6.10 -8.32
N TRP A 169 -5.52 -6.68 -9.44
CA TRP A 169 -5.59 -6.02 -10.74
C TRP A 169 -7.03 -5.79 -11.19
N ASP A 170 -8.00 -6.66 -10.86
CA ASP A 170 -9.40 -6.43 -11.22
C ASP A 170 -9.99 -5.26 -10.42
N VAL A 171 -9.57 -5.12 -9.14
CA VAL A 171 -9.94 -3.99 -8.27
C VAL A 171 -9.39 -2.68 -8.83
N VAL A 172 -8.10 -2.64 -9.13
CA VAL A 172 -7.43 -1.44 -9.65
C VAL A 172 -7.91 -1.11 -11.07
N GLU A 173 -8.13 -2.09 -11.93
CA GLU A 173 -8.69 -1.90 -13.27
C GLU A 173 -10.09 -1.29 -13.21
N THR A 174 -10.95 -1.78 -12.29
CA THR A 174 -12.28 -1.20 -12.05
C THR A 174 -12.16 0.28 -11.67
N TRP A 175 -11.25 0.62 -10.75
CA TRP A 175 -11.03 1.99 -10.32
C TRP A 175 -10.50 2.89 -11.45
N LEU A 176 -9.52 2.43 -12.22
CA LEU A 176 -8.93 3.17 -13.35
C LEU A 176 -9.96 3.42 -14.46
N ARG A 177 -10.85 2.46 -14.74
CA ARG A 177 -11.93 2.65 -15.73
C ARG A 177 -12.95 3.69 -15.28
N ALA A 178 -13.19 3.84 -13.98
CA ALA A 178 -14.01 4.90 -13.41
C ALA A 178 -13.27 6.26 -13.39
N HIS A 179 -11.95 6.24 -13.26
CA HIS A 179 -11.07 7.42 -13.19
C HIS A 179 -10.18 7.53 -14.43
N ARG A 180 -10.78 7.87 -15.58
CA ARG A 180 -10.07 7.93 -16.88
C ARG A 180 -8.88 8.89 -16.91
N THR A 181 -8.85 9.87 -16.00
CA THR A 181 -7.70 10.74 -15.74
C THR A 181 -7.35 10.66 -14.26
N VAL A 182 -6.10 10.30 -13.97
CA VAL A 182 -5.55 10.19 -12.63
C VAL A 182 -4.68 11.41 -12.35
N GLY A 183 -5.19 12.33 -11.54
CA GLY A 183 -4.44 13.49 -11.07
C GLY A 183 -3.22 13.09 -10.21
N PRO A 184 -2.30 14.04 -9.95
CA PRO A 184 -1.18 13.81 -9.04
C PRO A 184 -1.65 13.28 -7.67
N ARG A 185 -1.02 12.21 -7.18
CA ARG A 185 -1.38 11.61 -5.89
C ARG A 185 -0.62 12.27 -4.74
N ALA A 186 -1.35 12.75 -3.74
CA ALA A 186 -0.77 13.11 -2.46
C ALA A 186 -0.45 11.82 -1.67
N LEU A 187 0.81 11.64 -1.31
CA LEU A 187 1.22 10.43 -0.60
C LEU A 187 0.73 10.46 0.85
N ASN A 188 0.13 9.37 1.30
CA ASN A 188 -0.02 9.10 2.71
C ASN A 188 1.31 8.55 3.26
N THR A 189 2.18 9.45 3.74
CA THR A 189 3.42 9.08 4.42
C THR A 189 3.28 9.29 5.92
N PRO A 190 3.86 8.40 6.75
CA PRO A 190 3.85 8.60 8.18
C PRO A 190 4.75 9.77 8.58
N ALA A 191 4.44 10.39 9.70
CA ALA A 191 5.37 11.32 10.35
C ALA A 191 6.56 10.52 10.90
N VAL A 192 7.76 10.72 10.34
CA VAL A 192 8.94 9.99 10.80
C VAL A 192 9.69 10.79 11.86
N SER A 193 9.90 10.17 13.02
CA SER A 193 10.68 10.71 14.15
C SER A 193 12.01 9.95 14.28
N GLY A 194 12.95 10.47 15.08
CA GLY A 194 14.21 9.78 15.40
C GLY A 194 15.23 9.69 14.26
N ALA A 195 14.86 10.06 13.04
CA ALA A 195 15.68 9.88 11.85
C ALA A 195 16.12 11.19 11.19
N GLN A 196 16.05 12.33 11.91
CA GLN A 196 16.44 13.65 11.37
C GLN A 196 17.93 13.74 10.99
N ARG A 197 18.76 12.80 11.45
CA ARG A 197 20.20 12.72 11.14
C ARG A 197 20.53 11.67 10.08
N ASN A 198 19.55 10.96 9.53
CA ASN A 198 19.79 9.95 8.50
C ASN A 198 20.01 10.64 7.13
N PRO A 199 21.20 10.56 6.53
CA PRO A 199 21.49 11.22 5.26
C PRO A 199 20.67 10.66 4.08
N GLY A 200 20.13 9.44 4.20
CA GLY A 200 19.23 8.83 3.22
C GLY A 200 17.76 9.27 3.34
N MET A 201 17.41 10.08 4.34
CA MET A 201 16.08 10.67 4.53
C MET A 201 16.07 12.17 4.17
N GLY A 202 17.05 12.60 3.37
CA GLY A 202 17.41 14.00 3.15
C GLY A 202 16.27 14.88 2.61
N ALA A 203 16.17 16.06 3.27
CA ALA A 203 15.53 17.35 2.92
C ALA A 203 14.09 17.34 2.38
#